data_AF-A0A1F6VFU8-F1
#
_entry.id   AF-A0A1F6VFU8-F1
#
_cell.length_a   1.000
_cell.length_b   1.000
_cell.length_c   1.000
_cell.angle_alpha   90.00
_cell.angle_beta   90.00
_cell.angle_gamma   90.00
#
_symmetry.space_group_name_H-M   'P 1'
#
loop_
_entity.id
_entity.type
_entity.pdbx_description
1 polymer ?
#
loop_
_entity_poly.entity_id
_entity_poly.type
_entity_poly.pdbx_seq_one_letter_code
_entity_poly.pdbx_strand_id
1 'polypeptide(L)'
;MKTPDSVGQQKRELNAEEHKIATSLESFQHLEPKDRVFLVLVWKGLKTATAVSLELGMPESVLRDLKERVEKAGMLFNEGPVLNIRIRGSRPGKICLVANNQKDLDLISHFWSRPDYGNHERDPEIYWEMGRMSGLPQTAIEAYDKIYPKTVGAYRDRIKPQVLMVSEDEKIERLKDEPDLIPFATLFYMSRVNFNSEMEIVRKWAEEIKKITPALYRLFINDFIKYRDRI
;
A
#
# COMPACT_ATOMS: atom_id res chain seq x y z
N MET A 1 7.35 32.20 0.00
CA MET A 1 6.96 30.90 -0.58
C MET A 1 5.97 30.25 0.36
N LYS A 2 4.72 30.05 -0.08
CA LYS A 2 3.72 29.33 0.71
C LYS A 2 4.03 27.86 0.62
N THR A 3 4.19 27.20 1.76
CA THR A 3 4.17 25.74 1.89
C THR A 3 2.92 25.23 1.18
N PRO A 4 3.00 24.25 0.26
CA PRO A 4 1.80 23.63 -0.26
C PRO A 4 1.10 22.99 0.95
N ASP A 5 -0.15 23.39 1.16
CA ASP A 5 -1.02 22.76 2.15
C ASP A 5 -0.90 21.25 2.00
N SER A 6 -0.57 20.58 3.11
CA SER A 6 -0.77 19.15 3.25
C SER A 6 -2.17 18.87 2.75
N VAL A 7 -2.30 18.16 1.61
CA VAL A 7 -3.58 17.60 1.18
C VAL A 7 -3.99 16.65 2.29
N GLY A 8 -4.74 17.19 3.25
CA GLY A 8 -5.00 16.54 4.51
C GLY A 8 -5.71 15.25 4.21
N GLN A 9 -5.12 14.14 4.66
CA GLN A 9 -5.83 12.87 4.82
C GLN A 9 -7.10 13.17 5.62
N GLN A 10 -8.23 13.33 4.95
CA GLN A 10 -9.49 13.59 5.61
C GLN A 10 -9.85 12.31 6.35
N LYS A 11 -9.67 12.32 7.69
CA LYS A 11 -10.23 11.32 8.58
C LYS A 11 -11.75 11.33 8.36
N ARG A 12 -12.23 10.32 7.64
CA ARG A 12 -13.66 10.10 7.45
C ARG A 12 -14.10 8.90 8.27
N GLU A 13 -15.21 9.05 8.99
CA GLU A 13 -15.92 7.91 9.55
C GLU A 13 -16.73 7.24 8.45
N LEU A 14 -16.67 5.90 8.40
CA LEU A 14 -17.44 5.14 7.43
C LEU A 14 -18.91 5.19 7.86
N ASN A 15 -19.80 5.40 6.90
CA ASN A 15 -21.23 5.20 7.15
C ASN A 15 -21.55 3.70 7.25
N ALA A 16 -22.80 3.36 7.57
CA ALA A 16 -23.23 1.97 7.76
C ALA A 16 -23.02 1.09 6.50
N GLU A 17 -23.26 1.63 5.31
CA GLU A 17 -23.09 0.89 4.06
C GLU A 17 -21.61 0.67 3.74
N GLU A 18 -20.78 1.69 3.97
CA GLU A 18 -19.32 1.60 3.82
C GLU A 18 -18.71 0.59 4.79
N HIS A 19 -19.20 0.54 6.04
CA HIS A 19 -18.82 -0.49 7.00
C HIS A 19 -19.19 -1.89 6.51
N LYS A 20 -20.40 -2.07 5.99
CA LYS A 20 -20.85 -3.36 5.44
C LYS A 20 -19.98 -3.80 4.27
N ILE A 21 -19.61 -2.88 3.38
CA ILE A 21 -18.74 -3.15 2.24
C ILE A 21 -17.33 -3.52 2.72
N ALA A 22 -16.76 -2.78 3.68
CA ALA A 22 -15.46 -3.10 4.25
C ALA A 22 -15.44 -4.52 4.86
N THR A 23 -16.41 -4.86 5.71
CA THR A 23 -16.52 -6.20 6.31
C THR A 23 -16.73 -7.29 5.26
N SER A 24 -17.41 -6.98 4.16
CA SER A 24 -17.62 -7.96 3.09
C SER A 24 -16.32 -8.46 2.43
N LEU A 25 -15.25 -7.65 2.47
CA LEU A 25 -13.93 -8.03 1.96
C LEU A 25 -13.30 -9.18 2.78
N GLU A 26 -13.70 -9.39 4.03
CA GLU A 26 -13.21 -10.50 4.86
C GLU A 26 -13.38 -11.86 4.14
N SER A 27 -14.45 -11.98 3.36
CA SER A 27 -14.81 -13.18 2.60
C SER A 27 -14.40 -13.17 1.12
N PHE A 28 -13.82 -12.07 0.61
CA PHE A 28 -13.51 -11.92 -0.81
C PHE A 28 -12.22 -12.66 -1.19
N GLN A 29 -12.32 -13.97 -1.45
CA GLN A 29 -11.18 -14.88 -1.60
C GLN A 29 -10.26 -14.56 -2.79
N HIS A 30 -10.77 -13.84 -3.79
CA HIS A 30 -10.04 -13.50 -5.01
C HIS A 30 -9.07 -12.33 -4.86
N LEU A 31 -8.82 -11.83 -3.65
CA LEU A 31 -7.77 -10.85 -3.33
C LEU A 31 -6.84 -11.39 -2.24
N GLU A 32 -5.55 -11.04 -2.31
CA GLU A 32 -4.62 -11.30 -1.20
C GLU A 32 -5.05 -10.50 0.05
N PRO A 33 -4.80 -10.97 1.28
CA PRO A 33 -5.19 -10.26 2.50
C PRO A 33 -4.70 -8.80 2.55
N LYS A 34 -3.46 -8.53 2.10
CA LYS A 34 -2.92 -7.17 2.01
C LYS A 34 -3.71 -6.26 1.06
N ASP A 35 -4.24 -6.79 -0.04
CA ASP A 35 -4.94 -6.00 -1.07
C ASP A 35 -6.30 -5.55 -0.51
N ARG A 36 -6.96 -6.44 0.24
CA ARG A 36 -8.17 -6.12 0.98
C ARG A 36 -7.91 -5.04 2.03
N VAL A 37 -6.80 -5.13 2.76
CA VAL A 37 -6.37 -4.09 3.71
C VAL A 37 -6.16 -2.76 2.99
N PHE A 38 -5.48 -2.75 1.83
CA PHE A 38 -5.28 -1.53 1.05
C PHE A 38 -6.58 -0.86 0.63
N LEU A 39 -7.59 -1.63 0.18
CA LEU A 39 -8.91 -1.08 -0.15
C LEU A 39 -9.55 -0.38 1.06
N VAL A 40 -9.53 -1.01 2.24
CA VAL A 40 -10.07 -0.39 3.46
C VAL A 40 -9.29 0.88 3.85
N LEU A 41 -7.96 0.89 3.68
CA LEU A 41 -7.16 2.08 3.94
C LEU A 41 -7.48 3.24 2.98
N VAL A 42 -7.72 2.97 1.69
CA VAL A 42 -8.16 4.02 0.76
C VAL A 42 -9.58 4.50 1.13
N TRP A 43 -10.48 3.62 1.59
CA TRP A 43 -11.86 3.99 1.99
C TRP A 43 -11.86 4.93 3.18
N LYS A 44 -10.94 4.70 4.12
CA LYS A 44 -10.74 5.56 5.28
C LYS A 44 -9.98 6.85 4.99
N GLY A 45 -9.57 7.07 3.73
CA GLY A 45 -8.73 8.22 3.35
C GLY A 45 -7.33 8.18 3.96
N LEU A 46 -6.88 7.02 4.43
CA LEU A 46 -5.54 6.81 4.97
C LEU A 46 -4.52 6.56 3.84
N LYS A 47 -5.01 6.02 2.72
CA LYS A 47 -4.38 6.04 1.40
C LYS A 47 -5.28 6.85 0.47
N THR A 48 -4.72 7.41 -0.61
CA THR A 48 -5.53 8.11 -1.61
C THR A 48 -5.73 7.29 -2.88
N ALA A 49 -4.81 6.36 -3.17
CA ALA A 49 -4.97 5.35 -4.20
C ALA A 49 -4.21 4.05 -3.88
N THR A 50 -4.61 2.96 -4.53
CA THR A 50 -3.92 1.68 -4.49
C THR A 50 -4.16 0.89 -5.78
N ALA A 51 -3.28 -0.06 -6.05
CA ALA A 51 -3.51 -1.12 -7.01
C ALA A 51 -3.67 -2.44 -6.25
N VAL A 52 -4.61 -3.28 -6.70
CA VAL A 52 -4.84 -4.63 -6.18
C VAL A 52 -4.87 -5.62 -7.33
N SER A 53 -4.55 -6.89 -7.05
CA SER A 53 -4.44 -7.92 -8.10
C SER A 53 -5.46 -9.04 -7.90
N LEU A 54 -6.43 -9.13 -8.82
CA LEU A 54 -7.30 -10.28 -8.96
C LEU A 54 -6.55 -11.43 -9.62
N GLU A 55 -6.78 -12.65 -9.16
CA GLU A 55 -6.11 -13.85 -9.66
C GLU A 55 -6.29 -14.03 -11.17
N LEU A 56 -5.29 -14.62 -11.84
CA LEU A 56 -5.40 -14.94 -13.27
C LEU A 56 -6.54 -15.91 -13.54
N GLY A 57 -7.27 -15.69 -14.62
CA GLY A 57 -8.36 -16.58 -15.05
C GLY A 57 -9.65 -16.45 -14.22
N MET A 58 -9.76 -15.44 -13.36
CA MET A 58 -11.01 -15.21 -12.63
C MET A 58 -12.16 -14.83 -13.58
N PRO A 59 -13.39 -15.28 -13.29
CA PRO A 59 -14.56 -14.89 -14.06
C PRO A 59 -14.77 -13.36 -14.03
N GLU A 60 -15.27 -12.79 -15.13
CA GLU A 60 -15.61 -11.36 -15.19
C GLU A 60 -16.62 -10.93 -14.11
N SER A 61 -17.46 -11.84 -13.63
CA SER A 61 -18.38 -11.58 -12.52
C SER A 61 -17.65 -11.19 -11.24
N VAL A 62 -16.46 -11.72 -10.98
CA VAL A 62 -15.62 -11.37 -9.82
C VAL A 62 -15.10 -9.94 -9.94
N LEU A 63 -14.65 -9.56 -11.15
CA LEU A 63 -14.21 -8.20 -11.43
C LEU A 63 -15.37 -7.19 -11.28
N ARG A 64 -16.55 -7.52 -11.81
CA ARG A 64 -17.76 -6.70 -11.64
C ARG A 64 -18.16 -6.57 -10.17
N ASP A 65 -18.13 -7.67 -9.41
CA ASP A 65 -18.42 -7.63 -7.96
C ASP A 65 -17.43 -6.73 -7.21
N LEU A 66 -16.13 -6.82 -7.52
CA LEU A 66 -15.13 -5.92 -6.92
C LEU A 66 -15.40 -4.45 -7.28
N LYS A 67 -15.65 -4.16 -8.57
CA LYS A 67 -15.94 -2.80 -9.05
C LYS A 67 -17.17 -2.22 -8.34
N GLU A 68 -18.26 -2.99 -8.26
CA GLU A 68 -19.48 -2.55 -7.58
C GLU A 68 -19.24 -2.24 -6.10
N ARG A 69 -18.45 -3.05 -5.38
CA ARG A 69 -18.10 -2.79 -3.97
C ARG A 69 -17.31 -1.50 -3.83
N VAL A 70 -16.31 -1.29 -4.69
CA VAL A 70 -15.49 -0.08 -4.71
C VAL A 70 -16.35 1.17 -4.95
N GLU A 71 -17.19 1.14 -5.99
CA GLU A 71 -18.06 2.26 -6.36
C GLU A 71 -19.13 2.53 -5.30
N LYS A 72 -19.76 1.50 -4.72
CA LYS A 72 -20.76 1.65 -3.65
C LYS A 72 -20.19 2.29 -2.38
N ALA A 73 -18.89 2.12 -2.13
CA ALA A 73 -18.19 2.77 -1.04
C ALA A 73 -17.56 4.12 -1.46
N GLY A 74 -18.02 4.70 -2.57
CA GLY A 74 -17.73 6.08 -2.98
C GLY A 74 -16.34 6.28 -3.58
N MET A 75 -15.69 5.21 -4.03
CA MET A 75 -14.39 5.29 -4.69
C MET A 75 -14.49 5.26 -6.20
N LEU A 76 -13.40 5.69 -6.84
CA LEU A 76 -13.19 5.52 -8.26
C LEU A 76 -12.47 4.20 -8.53
N PHE A 77 -12.81 3.58 -9.65
CA PHE A 77 -12.26 2.30 -10.09
C PHE A 77 -11.79 2.42 -11.54
N ASN A 78 -10.60 1.90 -11.83
CA ASN A 78 -10.13 1.71 -13.20
C ASN A 78 -9.52 0.32 -13.37
N GLU A 79 -9.71 -0.25 -14.55
CA GLU A 79 -9.09 -1.50 -14.92
C GLU A 79 -7.66 -1.27 -15.41
N GLY A 80 -6.71 -1.93 -14.77
CA GLY A 80 -5.31 -1.91 -15.16
C GLY A 80 -4.95 -3.02 -16.15
N PRO A 81 -3.63 -3.16 -16.43
CA PRO A 81 -3.12 -4.23 -17.27
C PRO A 81 -3.29 -5.60 -16.60
N VAL A 82 -3.11 -6.67 -17.40
CA VAL A 82 -2.93 -8.02 -16.89
C VAL A 82 -1.44 -8.27 -16.70
N LEU A 83 -1.06 -8.67 -15.49
CA LEU A 83 0.29 -9.12 -15.18
C LEU A 83 0.39 -10.64 -15.34
N ASN A 84 1.29 -11.08 -16.21
CA ASN A 84 1.60 -12.50 -16.39
C ASN A 84 2.75 -12.99 -15.48
N ILE A 85 3.43 -12.07 -14.79
CA ILE A 85 4.54 -12.36 -13.89
C ILE A 85 4.31 -11.67 -12.54
N ARG A 86 4.90 -12.24 -11.48
CA ARG A 86 4.90 -11.59 -10.17
C ARG A 86 5.88 -10.42 -10.23
N ILE A 87 5.37 -9.21 -10.05
CA ILE A 87 6.20 -8.04 -9.79
C ILE A 87 6.16 -7.74 -8.30
N ARG A 88 7.19 -7.05 -7.78
CA ARG A 88 7.31 -6.77 -6.35
C ARG A 88 6.02 -6.11 -5.83
N GLY A 89 5.37 -6.74 -4.86
CA GLY A 89 4.13 -6.23 -4.27
C GLY A 89 2.84 -6.60 -5.02
N SER A 90 2.88 -7.30 -6.17
CA SER A 90 1.68 -7.73 -6.89
C SER A 90 1.84 -9.11 -7.50
N ARG A 91 0.88 -10.00 -7.23
CA ARG A 91 0.83 -11.32 -7.88
C ARG A 91 0.43 -11.18 -9.36
N PRO A 92 0.76 -12.18 -10.21
CA PRO A 92 0.18 -12.27 -11.54
C PRO A 92 -1.34 -12.20 -11.45
N GLY A 93 -1.96 -11.45 -12.34
CA GLY A 93 -3.37 -11.15 -12.22
C GLY A 93 -3.84 -9.94 -13.01
N LYS A 94 -5.15 -9.72 -12.98
CA LYS A 94 -5.76 -8.48 -13.47
C LYS A 94 -5.57 -7.40 -12.41
N ILE A 95 -4.90 -6.32 -12.78
CA ILE A 95 -4.73 -5.16 -11.90
C ILE A 95 -6.02 -4.36 -11.88
N CYS A 96 -6.46 -4.01 -10.68
CA CYS A 96 -7.56 -3.10 -10.42
C CYS A 96 -7.01 -1.89 -9.66
N LEU A 97 -7.27 -0.71 -10.22
CA LEU A 97 -6.79 0.57 -9.69
C LEU A 97 -7.94 1.24 -8.98
N VAL A 98 -7.69 1.70 -7.75
CA VAL A 98 -8.73 2.24 -6.87
C VAL A 98 -8.22 3.54 -6.25
N ALA A 99 -9.04 4.59 -6.27
CA ALA A 99 -8.67 5.89 -5.70
C ALA A 99 -9.87 6.63 -5.10
N ASN A 100 -9.60 7.58 -4.20
CA ASN A 100 -10.61 8.45 -3.62
C ASN A 100 -10.81 9.78 -4.39
N ASN A 101 -9.97 10.05 -5.40
CA ASN A 101 -10.05 11.24 -6.24
C ASN A 101 -9.52 10.97 -7.65
N GLN A 102 -9.98 11.75 -8.63
CA GLN A 102 -9.68 11.52 -10.05
C GLN A 102 -8.20 11.73 -10.36
N LYS A 103 -7.57 12.74 -9.76
CA LYS A 103 -6.13 13.03 -9.96
C LYS A 103 -5.27 11.81 -9.64
N ASP A 104 -5.53 11.17 -8.50
CA ASP A 104 -4.75 10.01 -8.07
C ASP A 104 -5.10 8.75 -8.87
N LEU A 105 -6.34 8.63 -9.35
CA LEU A 105 -6.72 7.56 -10.28
C LEU A 105 -5.98 7.69 -11.62
N ASP A 106 -5.92 8.90 -12.19
CA ASP A 106 -5.25 9.16 -13.46
C ASP A 106 -3.74 8.90 -13.31
N LEU A 107 -3.14 9.36 -12.21
CA LEU A 107 -1.73 9.20 -11.93
C LEU A 107 -1.31 7.74 -11.74
N ILE A 108 -2.04 6.98 -10.91
CA ILE A 108 -1.74 5.56 -10.74
C ILE A 108 -1.99 4.78 -12.04
N SER A 109 -3.03 5.14 -12.82
CA SER A 109 -3.27 4.54 -14.13
C SER A 109 -2.14 4.80 -15.11
N HIS A 110 -1.65 6.04 -15.14
CA HIS A 110 -0.50 6.40 -15.96
C HIS A 110 0.70 5.55 -15.59
N PHE A 111 1.06 5.47 -14.31
CA PHE A 111 2.19 4.66 -13.85
C PHE A 111 2.04 3.19 -14.27
N TRP A 112 0.91 2.55 -13.96
CA TRP A 112 0.69 1.13 -14.27
C TRP A 112 0.62 0.81 -15.77
N SER A 113 0.32 1.80 -16.61
CA SER A 113 0.33 1.64 -18.07
C SER A 113 1.72 1.74 -18.70
N ARG A 114 2.73 2.19 -17.94
CA ARG A 114 4.08 2.36 -18.47
C ARG A 114 4.72 0.99 -18.78
N PRO A 115 5.37 0.82 -19.95
CA PRO A 115 6.09 -0.41 -20.29
C PRO A 115 7.21 -0.76 -19.29
N ASP A 116 7.76 0.24 -18.61
CA ASP A 116 8.80 0.09 -17.59
C ASP A 116 8.24 0.09 -16.16
N TYR A 117 6.93 -0.06 -15.98
CA TYR A 117 6.33 -0.18 -14.65
C TYR A 117 6.90 -1.41 -13.92
N GLY A 118 7.67 -1.16 -12.86
CA GLY A 118 8.54 -2.15 -12.21
C GLY A 118 9.97 -1.64 -12.04
N ASN A 119 10.35 -0.68 -12.89
CA ASN A 119 11.50 0.17 -12.73
C ASN A 119 11.10 1.50 -12.05
N HIS A 120 10.04 1.53 -11.24
CA HIS A 120 9.64 2.71 -10.45
C HIS A 120 10.69 3.04 -9.38
N GLU A 121 11.44 2.02 -8.93
CA GLU A 121 12.68 2.23 -8.18
C GLU A 121 13.75 2.97 -9.01
N ARG A 122 13.52 3.16 -10.32
CA ARG A 122 14.15 4.01 -11.37
C ARG A 122 14.00 5.50 -11.30
N ASP A 123 12.83 5.90 -10.84
CA ASP A 123 12.17 7.13 -11.22
C ASP A 123 11.68 7.83 -9.93
N PRO A 124 12.41 8.84 -9.46
CA PRO A 124 12.08 9.57 -8.23
C PRO A 124 10.64 10.06 -8.19
N GLU A 125 10.10 10.49 -9.34
CA GLU A 125 8.76 11.04 -9.43
C GLU A 125 7.72 9.96 -9.19
N ILE A 126 7.87 8.78 -9.81
CA ILE A 126 6.96 7.65 -9.57
C ILE A 126 7.05 7.23 -8.10
N TYR A 127 8.26 7.10 -7.55
CA TYR A 127 8.43 6.70 -6.15
C TYR A 127 7.76 7.70 -5.20
N TRP A 128 8.00 9.00 -5.44
CA TRP A 128 7.44 10.09 -4.65
C TRP A 128 5.92 10.03 -4.60
N GLU A 129 5.29 9.95 -5.78
CA GLU A 129 3.85 9.94 -5.90
C GLU A 129 3.22 8.64 -5.40
N MET A 130 3.85 7.48 -5.63
CA MET A 130 3.40 6.21 -5.07
C MET A 130 3.49 6.19 -3.53
N GLY A 131 4.54 6.82 -2.98
CA GLY A 131 4.68 7.02 -1.54
C GLY A 131 3.57 7.91 -0.98
N ARG A 132 3.32 9.07 -1.61
CA ARG A 132 2.24 9.97 -1.24
C ARG A 132 0.88 9.28 -1.29
N MET A 133 0.56 8.61 -2.41
CA MET A 133 -0.72 7.90 -2.59
C MET A 133 -0.89 6.77 -1.59
N SER A 134 0.21 6.15 -1.18
CA SER A 134 0.24 5.13 -0.14
C SER A 134 0.05 5.67 1.28
N GLY A 135 -0.11 6.98 1.46
CA GLY A 135 -0.30 7.61 2.76
C GLY A 135 0.99 7.70 3.58
N LEU A 136 2.15 7.58 2.93
CA LEU A 136 3.44 7.66 3.62
C LEU A 136 3.66 9.07 4.19
N PRO A 137 4.32 9.19 5.35
CA PRO A 137 4.73 10.49 5.84
C PRO A 137 5.76 11.09 4.90
N GLN A 138 5.67 12.40 4.74
CA GLN A 138 6.57 13.18 3.88
C GLN A 138 8.05 12.90 4.16
N THR A 139 8.40 12.68 5.43
CA THR A 139 9.76 12.34 5.87
C THR A 139 10.27 11.01 5.32
N ALA A 140 9.40 10.00 5.15
CA ALA A 140 9.75 8.74 4.50
C ALA A 140 9.98 8.96 3.01
N ILE A 141 9.11 9.72 2.36
CA ILE A 141 9.18 10.02 0.92
C ILE A 141 10.47 10.82 0.60
N GLU A 142 10.78 11.85 1.40
CA GLU A 142 11.99 12.67 1.27
C GLU A 142 13.29 11.92 1.57
N ALA A 143 13.25 10.90 2.44
CA ALA A 143 14.43 10.07 2.70
C ALA A 143 14.88 9.36 1.41
N TYR A 144 13.95 8.98 0.54
CA TYR A 144 14.27 8.34 -0.75
C TYR A 144 14.86 9.30 -1.78
N ASP A 145 14.29 10.51 -1.89
CA ASP A 145 14.77 11.53 -2.82
C ASP A 145 16.21 12.00 -2.51
N LYS A 146 16.66 11.87 -1.25
CA LYS A 146 18.07 12.16 -0.90
C LYS A 146 19.04 11.07 -1.32
N ILE A 147 18.55 9.84 -1.53
CA ILE A 147 19.35 8.66 -1.86
C ILE A 147 19.46 8.50 -3.38
N TYR A 148 18.37 8.81 -4.09
CA TYR A 148 18.20 8.41 -5.47
C TYR A 148 19.04 9.20 -6.50
N PRO A 149 19.17 10.54 -6.43
CA PRO A 149 19.88 11.32 -7.44
C PRO A 149 21.41 11.20 -7.40
N LYS A 150 22.01 10.59 -6.36
CA LYS A 150 23.47 10.65 -6.12
C LYS A 150 24.24 9.35 -6.36
N THR A 151 23.60 8.25 -6.71
CA THR A 151 24.28 6.96 -6.91
C THR A 151 24.11 6.41 -8.32
N VAL A 152 24.63 7.14 -9.30
CA VAL A 152 25.02 6.57 -10.59
C VAL A 152 26.46 6.04 -10.44
N GLY A 153 26.64 4.71 -10.27
CA GLY A 153 27.95 4.05 -10.30
C GLY A 153 28.33 3.19 -9.09
N ALA A 154 29.61 2.77 -9.06
CA ALA A 154 30.23 1.75 -8.20
C ALA A 154 30.15 1.95 -6.67
N TYR A 155 29.56 3.06 -6.19
CA TYR A 155 29.29 3.33 -4.78
C TYR A 155 27.95 2.77 -4.28
N ARG A 156 27.10 2.25 -5.18
CA ARG A 156 25.78 1.67 -4.88
C ARG A 156 25.85 0.59 -3.78
N ASP A 157 26.87 -0.27 -3.81
CA ASP A 157 26.97 -1.40 -2.88
C ASP A 157 27.63 -1.06 -1.53
N ARG A 158 28.32 0.09 -1.44
CA ARG A 158 28.89 0.59 -0.17
C ARG A 158 27.89 1.43 0.64
N ILE A 159 26.95 2.09 -0.03
CA ILE A 159 25.97 2.99 0.60
C ILE A 159 24.67 2.23 0.97
N LYS A 160 24.36 1.16 0.23
CA LYS A 160 23.17 0.29 0.40
C LYS A 160 22.83 -0.17 1.84
N PRO A 161 23.79 -0.63 2.67
CA PRO A 161 23.41 -1.25 3.95
C PRO A 161 23.08 -0.24 5.07
N GLN A 162 23.57 1.00 4.96
CA GLN A 162 23.57 1.98 6.05
C GLN A 162 22.60 3.15 5.83
N VAL A 163 22.18 3.40 4.59
CA VAL A 163 21.46 4.63 4.27
C VAL A 163 19.95 4.47 4.46
N LEU A 164 19.54 4.92 5.65
CA LEU A 164 18.22 5.40 6.03
C LEU A 164 17.05 4.42 6.09
N MET A 165 17.07 3.21 5.53
CA MET A 165 15.89 2.31 5.55
C MET A 165 16.02 1.17 6.56
N VAL A 166 14.98 0.92 7.35
CA VAL A 166 14.91 -0.21 8.29
C VAL A 166 14.69 -1.49 7.48
N SER A 167 15.62 -2.43 7.60
CA SER A 167 15.50 -3.76 6.96
C SER A 167 14.34 -4.56 7.56
N GLU A 168 13.89 -5.63 6.89
CA GLU A 168 12.82 -6.49 7.44
C GLU A 168 13.23 -7.13 8.77
N ASP A 169 14.46 -7.65 8.86
CA ASP A 169 15.02 -8.20 10.10
C ASP A 169 15.08 -7.15 11.22
N GLU A 170 15.51 -5.93 10.87
CA GLU A 170 15.57 -4.81 11.81
C GLU A 170 14.16 -4.37 12.26
N LYS A 171 13.13 -4.48 11.40
CA LYS A 171 11.72 -4.27 11.78
C LYS A 171 11.27 -5.34 12.76
N ILE A 172 11.57 -6.62 12.49
CA ILE A 172 11.22 -7.74 13.37
C ILE A 172 11.84 -7.55 14.76
N GLU A 173 13.12 -7.17 14.81
CA GLU A 173 13.82 -6.93 16.07
C GLU A 173 13.25 -5.72 16.83
N ARG A 174 13.05 -4.59 16.14
CA ARG A 174 12.52 -3.36 16.75
C ARG A 174 11.07 -3.48 17.20
N LEU A 175 10.27 -4.34 16.56
CA LEU A 175 8.85 -4.54 16.84
C LEU A 175 8.57 -5.88 17.54
N LYS A 176 9.57 -6.47 18.19
CA LYS A 176 9.42 -7.74 18.94
C LYS A 176 8.31 -7.68 20.01
N ASP A 177 8.07 -6.50 20.58
CA ASP A 177 7.07 -6.27 21.63
C ASP A 177 5.69 -5.86 21.04
N GLU A 178 5.62 -5.57 19.74
CA GLU A 178 4.40 -5.25 18.98
C GLU A 178 4.35 -6.07 17.66
N PRO A 179 4.37 -7.42 17.74
CA PRO A 179 4.58 -8.28 16.56
C PRO A 179 3.45 -8.22 15.53
N ASP A 180 2.26 -7.79 15.95
CA ASP A 180 1.10 -7.53 15.11
C ASP A 180 1.25 -6.29 14.23
N LEU A 181 2.20 -5.39 14.53
CA LEU A 181 2.50 -4.25 13.68
C LEU A 181 3.47 -4.58 12.56
N ILE A 182 4.24 -5.68 12.67
CA ILE A 182 5.24 -6.07 11.66
C ILE A 182 4.60 -6.20 10.27
N PRO A 183 3.45 -6.90 10.06
CA PRO A 183 2.84 -7.02 8.74
C PRO A 183 2.52 -5.65 8.13
N PHE A 184 1.97 -4.73 8.92
CA PHE A 184 1.67 -3.36 8.47
C PHE A 184 2.95 -2.55 8.19
N ALA A 185 3.96 -2.67 9.04
CA ALA A 185 5.27 -2.05 8.84
C ALA A 185 5.98 -2.58 7.58
N THR A 186 5.69 -3.81 7.14
CA THR A 186 6.22 -4.38 5.89
C THR A 186 5.45 -3.97 4.64
N LEU A 187 4.28 -3.35 4.76
CA LEU A 187 3.54 -2.81 3.60
C LEU A 187 4.29 -1.66 2.92
N PHE A 188 5.28 -1.06 3.59
CA PHE A 188 6.09 -0.02 3.01
C PHE A 188 7.48 0.08 3.64
N TYR A 189 8.22 1.01 3.08
CA TYR A 189 9.58 1.34 3.41
C TYR A 189 9.63 2.34 4.56
N MET A 190 10.27 1.94 5.68
CA MET A 190 10.39 2.78 6.87
C MET A 190 11.79 3.37 7.05
N SER A 191 11.89 4.67 7.27
CA SER A 191 13.14 5.36 7.56
C SER A 191 13.65 5.06 8.97
N ARG A 192 14.91 4.66 9.11
CA ARG A 192 15.66 4.53 10.37
C ARG A 192 15.64 5.81 11.19
N VAL A 193 15.75 6.98 10.54
CA VAL A 193 15.83 8.27 11.24
C VAL A 193 14.46 8.80 11.70
N ASN A 194 13.37 8.34 11.08
CA ASN A 194 11.99 8.75 11.43
C ASN A 194 11.13 7.59 11.92
N PHE A 195 11.74 6.45 12.26
CA PHE A 195 11.05 5.19 12.53
C PHE A 195 9.89 5.34 13.50
N ASN A 196 10.10 6.04 14.62
CA ASN A 196 9.07 6.19 15.65
C ASN A 196 7.84 6.98 15.14
N SER A 197 8.05 8.04 14.36
CA SER A 197 6.96 8.84 13.78
C SER A 197 6.23 8.07 12.68
N GLU A 198 6.96 7.31 11.85
CA GLU A 198 6.35 6.43 10.85
C GLU A 198 5.54 5.30 11.50
N MET A 199 6.00 4.78 12.64
CA MET A 199 5.26 3.78 13.41
C MET A 199 3.93 4.32 13.96
N GLU A 200 3.77 5.62 14.20
CA GLU A 200 2.46 6.19 14.57
C GLU A 200 1.43 6.01 13.44
N ILE A 201 1.87 6.11 12.18
CA ILE A 201 1.02 5.84 11.01
C ILE A 201 0.68 4.35 10.94
N VAL A 202 1.66 3.47 11.16
CA VAL A 202 1.45 2.01 11.20
C VAL A 202 0.45 1.63 12.28
N ARG A 203 0.61 2.16 13.50
CA ARG A 203 -0.33 1.94 14.62
C ARG A 203 -1.72 2.43 14.27
N LYS A 204 -1.85 3.65 13.73
CA LYS A 204 -3.13 4.20 13.28
C LYS A 204 -3.81 3.33 12.22
N TRP A 205 -3.06 2.82 11.24
CA TRP A 205 -3.60 1.90 10.24
C TRP A 205 -4.07 0.60 10.89
N ALA A 206 -3.24 -0.01 11.72
CA ALA A 206 -3.58 -1.25 12.42
C ALA A 206 -4.83 -1.09 13.29
N GLU A 207 -4.94 -0.01 14.05
CA GLU A 207 -6.11 0.32 14.88
C GLU A 207 -7.38 0.49 14.05
N GLU A 208 -7.32 1.25 12.94
CA GLU A 208 -8.49 1.48 12.09
C GLU A 208 -8.94 0.19 11.41
N ILE A 209 -8.02 -0.62 10.88
CA ILE A 209 -8.35 -1.91 10.28
C ILE A 209 -8.92 -2.88 11.33
N LYS A 210 -8.34 -2.91 12.53
CA LYS A 210 -8.84 -3.71 13.66
C LYS A 210 -10.25 -3.28 14.10
N LYS A 211 -10.57 -1.99 14.03
CA LYS A 211 -11.89 -1.44 14.37
C LYS A 211 -12.94 -1.75 13.30
N ILE A 212 -12.60 -1.60 12.03
CA ILE A 212 -13.56 -1.72 10.90
C ILE A 212 -13.79 -3.17 10.53
N THR A 213 -12.71 -3.95 10.38
CA THR A 213 -12.73 -5.33 9.89
C THR A 213 -11.84 -6.22 10.78
N PRO A 214 -12.27 -6.55 12.02
CA PRO A 214 -11.44 -7.30 12.95
C PRO A 214 -11.01 -8.68 12.43
N ALA A 215 -11.82 -9.33 11.58
CA ALA A 215 -11.45 -10.64 11.04
C ALA A 215 -10.42 -10.48 9.91
N LEU A 216 -10.53 -9.45 9.07
CA LEU A 216 -9.50 -9.14 8.07
C LEU A 216 -8.17 -8.78 8.74
N TYR A 217 -8.19 -7.99 9.82
CA TYR A 217 -6.99 -7.71 10.61
C TYR A 217 -6.31 -9.02 11.04
N ARG A 218 -7.04 -9.93 11.72
CA ARG A 218 -6.50 -11.23 12.14
C ARG A 218 -5.99 -12.08 10.98
N LEU A 219 -6.73 -12.09 9.87
CA LEU A 219 -6.34 -12.82 8.66
C LEU A 219 -5.00 -12.32 8.15
N PHE A 220 -4.83 -11.00 8.05
CA PHE A 220 -3.60 -10.38 7.55
C PHE A 220 -2.40 -10.65 8.46
N ILE A 221 -2.57 -10.56 9.80
CA ILE A 221 -1.51 -10.91 10.75
C ILE A 221 -1.11 -12.39 10.61
N ASN A 222 -2.08 -13.30 10.57
CA ASN A 222 -1.82 -14.74 10.50
C ASN A 222 -1.16 -15.15 9.17
N ASP A 223 -1.54 -14.52 8.05
CA ASP A 223 -0.97 -14.80 6.74
C ASP A 223 0.53 -14.42 6.69
N PHE A 224 0.87 -13.27 7.28
CA PHE A 224 2.26 -12.85 7.40
C PHE A 224 3.10 -13.81 8.26
N ILE A 225 2.59 -14.22 9.43
CA ILE A 225 3.29 -15.17 10.31
C ILE A 225 3.56 -16.50 9.58
N LYS A 226 2.54 -17.04 8.89
CA LYS A 226 2.69 -18.27 8.09
C LYS A 226 3.72 -18.14 6.98
N TYR A 227 3.83 -16.98 6.35
CA TYR A 227 4.79 -16.74 5.29
C TYR A 227 6.21 -16.62 5.85
N ARG A 228 6.39 -15.92 6.96
CA ARG A 228 7.69 -15.78 7.64
C ARG A 228 8.26 -17.13 8.05
N ASP A 229 7.45 -18.02 8.62
CA ASP A 229 7.93 -19.32 9.11
C ASP A 229 8.26 -20.33 7.98
N ARG A 230 8.10 -19.93 6.70
CA ARG A 230 8.46 -20.73 5.52
C ARG A 230 9.76 -20.29 4.85
N ILE A 231 10.35 -19.18 5.28
CA ILE A 231 11.62 -18.62 4.79
C ILE A 231 12.70 -18.91 5.82
#